data_AF-A0A8D7BA41-F1
#
_entry.id   AF-A0A8D7BA41-F1
#
_cell.length_a   1.000
_cell.length_b   1.000
_cell.length_c   1.000
_cell.angle_alpha   90.00
_cell.angle_beta   90.00
_cell.angle_gamma   90.00
#
_symmetry.space_group_name_H-M   'P 1'
#
loop_
_entity.id
_entity.type
_entity.pdbx_description
1 polymer ?
#
loop_
_entity_poly.entity_id
_entity_poly.type
_entity_poly.pdbx_seq_one_letter_code
_entity_poly.pdbx_strand_id
1 'polypeptide(L)'
;MAKPSFQCLGTSIDVPNVQALAASIANPADVPPRYVRPEAKADPVASDGDSELPVIDFSRLLHHRFSREESAKLHHACVDWGFFC
;
A
#
# COMPACT_ATOMS: atom_id res chain seq x y z
N MET A 1 39.13 -9.69 26.33
CA MET A 1 39.29 -9.25 24.92
C MET A 1 38.01 -9.54 24.18
N ALA A 2 37.22 -8.53 23.81
CA ALA A 2 36.03 -8.69 22.99
C ALA A 2 36.46 -8.64 21.51
N LYS A 3 36.08 -9.66 20.73
CA LYS A 3 36.28 -9.68 19.27
C LYS A 3 35.35 -8.66 18.62
N PRO A 4 35.83 -7.75 17.76
CA PRO A 4 34.95 -6.84 17.04
C PRO A 4 34.07 -7.66 16.09
N SER A 5 32.76 -7.45 16.17
CA SER A 5 31.79 -7.97 15.23
C SER A 5 31.96 -7.23 13.90
N PHE A 6 32.31 -7.95 12.84
CA PHE A 6 32.29 -7.39 11.50
C PHE A 6 30.84 -7.11 11.11
N GLN A 7 30.48 -5.82 10.99
CA GLN A 7 29.22 -5.43 10.37
C GLN A 7 29.40 -5.59 8.86
N CYS A 8 28.83 -6.66 8.31
CA CYS A 8 28.77 -6.88 6.87
C CYS A 8 27.73 -5.92 6.30
N LEU A 9 28.19 -4.77 5.79
CA LEU A 9 27.35 -3.79 5.11
C LEU A 9 27.17 -4.24 3.66
N GLY A 10 25.94 -4.64 3.30
CA GLY A 10 25.55 -4.98 1.92
C GLY A 10 25.29 -6.47 1.67
N THR A 11 24.48 -7.13 2.50
CA THR A 11 23.98 -8.49 2.22
C THR A 11 22.57 -8.46 1.63
N SER A 12 22.32 -9.32 0.64
CA SER A 12 20.94 -9.67 0.28
C SER A 12 20.36 -10.48 1.42
N ILE A 13 19.15 -10.13 1.86
CA ILE A 13 18.42 -10.95 2.84
C ILE A 13 17.56 -11.91 2.05
N ASP A 14 17.78 -13.21 2.21
CA ASP A 14 16.86 -14.20 1.68
C ASP A 14 15.47 -13.99 2.29
N VAL A 15 14.49 -13.77 1.41
CA VAL A 15 13.09 -13.57 1.80
C VAL A 15 12.34 -14.84 1.42
N PRO A 16 11.82 -15.62 2.40
CA PRO A 16 11.02 -16.79 2.09
C PRO A 16 9.74 -16.37 1.37
N ASN A 17 9.19 -17.28 0.56
CA ASN A 17 7.92 -17.06 -0.12
C ASN A 17 6.82 -16.77 0.92
N VAL A 18 6.20 -15.59 0.81
CA VAL A 18 5.21 -15.11 1.79
C VAL A 18 3.90 -15.89 1.74
N GLN A 19 3.54 -16.50 0.60
CA GLN A 19 2.35 -17.32 0.47
C GLN A 19 2.52 -18.65 1.23
N ALA A 20 3.66 -19.32 1.09
CA ALA A 20 4.00 -20.51 1.85
C ALA A 20 4.12 -20.20 3.36
N LEU A 21 4.73 -19.05 3.70
CA LEU A 21 4.82 -18.57 5.07
C LEU A 21 3.42 -18.37 5.68
N ALA A 22 2.52 -17.68 4.98
CA ALA A 22 1.15 -17.46 5.44
C ALA A 22 0.38 -18.77 5.65
N ALA A 23 0.59 -19.77 4.78
CA ALA A 23 -0.02 -21.09 4.94
C ALA A 23 0.53 -21.88 6.15
N SER A 24 1.76 -21.58 6.59
CA SER A 24 2.42 -22.28 7.71
C SER A 24 2.16 -21.64 9.08
N ILE A 25 1.75 -20.37 9.12
CA ILE A 25 1.52 -19.62 10.35
C ILE A 25 0.14 -19.96 10.91
N ALA A 26 0.10 -20.54 12.11
CA ALA A 26 -1.15 -20.83 12.81
C ALA A 26 -1.60 -19.67 13.70
N ASN A 27 -0.66 -18.94 14.33
CA ASN A 27 -0.97 -17.80 15.18
C ASN A 27 -0.35 -16.51 14.63
N PRO A 28 -1.05 -15.36 14.65
CA PRO A 28 -0.49 -14.08 14.21
C PRO A 28 0.78 -13.64 14.96
N ALA A 29 1.00 -14.15 16.18
CA ALA A 29 2.22 -13.91 16.96
C ALA A 29 3.47 -14.56 16.34
N ASP A 30 3.31 -15.54 15.45
CA ASP A 30 4.40 -16.27 14.78
C ASP A 30 4.88 -15.55 13.50
N VAL A 31 4.28 -14.41 13.15
CA VAL A 31 4.72 -13.58 12.02
C VAL A 31 6.16 -13.11 12.26
N PRO A 32 7.09 -13.32 11.31
CA PRO A 32 8.47 -12.89 11.49
C PRO A 32 8.58 -11.39 11.79
N PRO A 33 9.43 -10.98 12.76
CA PRO A 33 9.53 -9.58 13.20
C PRO A 33 9.77 -8.57 12.09
N ARG A 34 10.41 -8.98 10.98
CA ARG A 34 10.67 -8.13 9.81
C ARG A 34 9.42 -7.65 9.07
N TYR A 35 8.27 -8.30 9.27
CA TYR A 35 6.98 -7.90 8.68
C TYR A 35 6.10 -7.14 9.67
N VAL A 36 6.50 -7.06 10.95
CA VAL A 36 5.78 -6.29 11.96
C VAL A 36 6.16 -4.82 11.79
N ARG A 37 5.15 -3.95 11.69
CA ARG A 37 5.30 -2.49 11.52
C ARG A 37 4.73 -1.78 12.75
N PRO A 38 5.52 -1.52 13.81
CA PRO A 38 5.04 -0.83 15.01
C PRO A 38 4.39 0.53 14.72
N GLU A 39 4.89 1.23 13.71
CA GLU A 39 4.39 2.53 13.25
C GLU A 39 2.95 2.46 12.70
N ALA A 40 2.55 1.32 12.12
CA ALA A 40 1.19 1.13 11.61
C ALA A 40 0.14 1.05 12.74
N LYS A 41 0.57 0.83 13.99
CA LYS A 41 -0.30 0.96 15.16
C LYS A 41 -0.45 2.40 15.63
N ALA A 42 0.55 3.25 15.37
CA ALA A 42 0.54 4.65 15.78
C ALA A 42 -0.27 5.51 14.79
N ASP A 43 -0.23 5.15 13.51
CA ASP A 43 -0.99 5.80 12.44
C ASP A 43 -1.68 4.71 11.59
N PRO A 44 -2.93 4.32 11.93
CA PRO A 44 -3.64 3.29 11.20
C PRO A 44 -3.94 3.78 9.78
N VAL A 45 -3.36 3.09 8.79
CA VAL A 45 -3.53 3.37 7.35
C VAL A 45 -4.99 3.23 6.90
N ALA A 46 -5.78 2.40 7.60
CA ALA A 46 -7.20 2.23 7.36
C ALA A 46 -7.98 3.01 8.44
N SER A 47 -8.66 4.06 8.01
CA SER A 47 -9.74 4.69 8.78
C SER A 47 -11.05 4.25 8.14
N ASP A 48 -12.06 3.88 8.95
CA ASP A 48 -13.43 3.59 8.50
C ASP A 48 -14.17 4.87 8.04
N GLY A 49 -13.45 5.78 7.37
CA GLY A 49 -14.03 7.02 6.84
C GLY A 49 -14.75 6.78 5.52
N ASP A 50 -15.76 7.59 5.24
CA ASP A 50 -16.57 7.57 4.01
C ASP A 50 -15.81 8.05 2.74
N SER A 51 -14.49 8.18 2.81
CA SER A 51 -13.67 8.67 1.70
C SER A 51 -13.49 7.57 0.66
N GLU A 52 -14.38 7.54 -0.33
CA GLU A 52 -14.29 6.63 -1.47
C GLU A 52 -13.31 7.15 -2.54
N LEU A 53 -12.53 6.22 -3.11
CA LEU A 53 -11.63 6.53 -4.21
C LEU A 53 -12.44 7.01 -5.43
N PRO A 54 -12.06 8.13 -6.09
CA PRO A 54 -12.78 8.61 -7.27
C PRO A 54 -12.77 7.56 -8.38
N VAL A 55 -13.94 7.32 -8.99
CA VAL A 55 -14.10 6.45 -10.16
C VAL A 55 -14.27 7.31 -11.41
N ILE A 56 -13.50 7.09 -12.46
CA ILE A 56 -13.57 7.84 -13.72
C ILE A 56 -14.16 6.96 -14.82
N ASP A 57 -15.33 7.34 -15.31
CA ASP A 57 -15.96 6.63 -16.42
C ASP A 57 -15.37 7.10 -17.75
N PHE A 58 -14.44 6.33 -18.31
CA PHE A 58 -13.84 6.66 -19.61
C PHE A 58 -14.85 6.71 -20.76
N SER A 59 -15.98 6.00 -20.67
CA SER A 59 -17.03 6.11 -21.67
C SER A 59 -17.65 7.50 -21.66
N ARG A 60 -17.92 8.05 -20.47
CA ARG A 60 -18.43 9.42 -20.29
C ARG A 60 -17.38 10.47 -20.64
N LEU A 61 -16.12 10.22 -20.31
CA LEU A 61 -15.00 11.12 -20.61
C LEU A 61 -14.85 11.35 -22.11
N LEU A 62 -15.01 10.29 -22.91
CA LEU A 62 -14.93 10.35 -24.38
C LEU A 62 -16.26 10.79 -25.02
N HIS A 63 -17.34 10.89 -24.25
CA HIS A 63 -18.66 11.25 -24.76
C HIS A 63 -18.85 12.77 -24.80
N HIS A 64 -19.15 13.32 -25.98
CA HIS A 64 -19.30 14.77 -26.21
C HIS A 64 -20.18 15.52 -25.20
N ARG A 65 -21.26 14.90 -24.66
CA ARG A 65 -22.14 15.55 -23.68
C ARG A 65 -21.60 15.54 -22.25
N PHE A 66 -20.85 14.50 -21.87
CA PHE A 66 -20.45 14.26 -20.48
C PHE A 66 -18.95 14.51 -20.25
N SER A 67 -18.18 14.67 -21.32
CA SER A 67 -16.72 14.83 -21.28
C SER A 67 -16.26 15.95 -20.34
N ARG A 68 -16.98 17.09 -20.29
CA ARG A 68 -16.61 18.21 -19.42
C ARG A 68 -16.81 17.90 -17.93
N GLU A 69 -17.89 17.20 -17.59
CA GLU A 69 -18.16 16.79 -16.21
C GLU A 69 -17.13 15.75 -15.77
N GLU A 70 -16.91 14.73 -16.60
CA GLU A 70 -16.00 13.63 -16.28
C GLU A 70 -14.53 14.08 -16.23
N SER A 71 -14.12 15.03 -17.09
CA SER A 71 -12.78 15.61 -17.04
C SER A 71 -12.55 16.49 -15.82
N ALA A 72 -13.58 17.18 -15.32
CA ALA A 72 -13.49 17.89 -14.04
C ALA A 72 -13.32 16.91 -12.87
N LYS A 73 -14.03 15.77 -12.90
CA LYS A 73 -13.85 14.69 -11.93
C LYS A 73 -12.43 14.10 -11.96
N LEU A 74 -11.91 13.86 -13.17
CA LEU A 74 -10.53 13.40 -13.37
C LEU A 74 -9.51 14.40 -12.83
N HIS A 75 -9.69 15.70 -13.10
CA HIS A 75 -8.78 16.73 -12.58
C HIS A 75 -8.77 16.75 -11.05
N HIS A 76 -9.95 16.74 -10.42
CA HIS A 76 -10.08 16.66 -8.96
C HIS A 76 -9.40 15.43 -8.39
N ALA A 77 -9.59 14.25 -9.00
CA ALA A 77 -8.92 13.03 -8.57
C ALA A 77 -7.38 13.14 -8.69
N CYS A 78 -6.85 13.72 -9.75
CA CYS A 78 -5.41 13.92 -9.90
C CYS A 78 -4.81 14.87 -8.86
N VAL A 79 -5.51 15.96 -8.53
CA VAL A 79 -5.00 17.00 -7.63
C VAL A 79 -5.14 16.61 -6.16
N ASP A 80 -6.33 16.15 -5.77
CA ASP A 80 -6.66 15.95 -4.36
C ASP A 80 -6.40 14.53 -3.88
N TRP A 81 -6.43 13.54 -4.78
CA TRP A 81 -6.19 12.13 -4.44
C TRP A 81 -4.87 11.57 -4.97
N GLY A 82 -4.48 11.93 -6.19
CA GLY A 82 -3.35 11.32 -6.90
C GLY A 82 -3.63 9.90 -7.42
N PHE A 83 -4.81 9.33 -7.15
CA PHE A 83 -5.26 8.01 -7.59
C PHE A 83 -6.76 8.04 -7.93
N PHE A 84 -7.17 7.18 -8.84
CA PHE A 84 -8.56 6.93 -9.22
C PHE A 84 -8.71 5.53 -9.83
N CYS A 85 -9.94 5.04 -9.89
CA CYS A 85 -10.31 3.79 -10.58
C CYS A 85 -10.94 4.05 -11.94
#